data_AF-A0A7C5EPF7-F1
#
_entry.id   AF-A0A7C5EPF7-F1
#
_cell.length_a   1.000
_cell.length_b   1.000
_cell.length_c   1.000
_cell.angle_alpha   90.00
_cell.angle_beta   90.00
_cell.angle_gamma   90.00
#
_symmetry.space_group_name_H-M   'P 1'
#
loop_
_entity.id
_entity.type
_entity.pdbx_description
1 polymer ?
#
loop_
_entity_poly.entity_id
_entity_poly.type
_entity_poly.pdbx_seq_one_letter_code
_entity_poly.pdbx_strand_id
1 'polypeptide(L)'
;MRPASAQYLQEELRLRGARSRVRAVLHPFWLDYGLGPESGIFEHTRYGGEPGKLEMEEGPFLFGSWTSPVMQAFSPCLDRVVPTWETAAHGMSVSVFLRGAAEAAQVAGATFIPLSPGKEAPLDPYFQVRVEFRSTTRCWAPDTLEEADGLTAIGVDWSGDPESDSFTGEEAFLGVIQGLRLKGLLSLPEAEILDPGEIRLELARDFSGLKTSSHRLKLDNRRSQWLPPNNKFYLVLLSQEEKLLDLYHGFILPDGQVEWLPLYEGVLFRVGELADGWQERHRAVLETRDWISHRLNQRLGAPTSEGERRPFMRGFYRARAELVEVTPAQITNPVKVGRGSATLRVLGTFRGDHDLTFLCQAETTGEVGTATFRWSTTGGQSWQETGLIATGPEAPVYLSQGLSVYWESGLGEDLISGDQFTFTAKAPRYRYRVFGAPFAAITTVYLNDEATWEGVVANPETGDLLVVGRSAQVSARVKKDNTTHPVDIIEDLLIEVGLGGAIHRDSFALARTLTPEYHIGVCFENVPASQALREILQRTLFDLWVDFGEIKIRAYLG
;
A
#
# COMPACT_ATOMS: atom_id res chain seq x y z
N MET A 1 19.14 56.32 -16.35
CA MET A 1 19.13 55.34 -15.24
C MET A 1 17.89 55.61 -14.40
N ARG A 2 17.02 54.61 -14.18
CA ARG A 2 15.92 54.75 -13.22
C ARG A 2 16.50 54.70 -11.80
N PRO A 3 16.09 55.56 -10.87
CA PRO A 3 16.48 55.42 -9.48
C PRO A 3 15.95 54.10 -8.93
N ALA A 4 16.76 53.41 -8.14
CA ALA A 4 16.36 52.18 -7.46
C ALA A 4 15.12 52.45 -6.59
N SER A 5 14.16 51.53 -6.61
CA SER A 5 12.97 51.63 -5.76
C SER A 5 13.36 51.50 -4.29
N ALA A 6 12.56 52.08 -3.40
CA ALA A 6 12.78 51.95 -1.96
C ALA A 6 12.77 50.49 -1.51
N GLN A 7 11.93 49.63 -2.11
CA GLN A 7 11.92 48.18 -1.88
C GLN A 7 13.24 47.51 -2.28
N TYR A 8 13.79 47.84 -3.45
CA TYR A 8 15.08 47.30 -3.89
C TYR A 8 16.21 47.71 -2.95
N LEU A 9 16.25 48.97 -2.52
CA LEU A 9 17.26 49.43 -1.56
C LEU A 9 17.09 48.77 -0.19
N GLN A 10 15.85 48.45 0.22
CA GLN A 10 15.57 47.72 1.45
C GLN A 10 16.00 46.25 1.36
N GLU A 11 15.82 45.59 0.21
CA GLU A 11 16.38 44.26 -0.08
C GLU A 11 17.92 44.28 -0.16
N GLU A 12 18.51 45.29 -0.80
CA GLU A 12 19.96 45.42 -0.93
C GLU A 12 20.62 45.65 0.44
N LEU A 13 19.97 46.43 1.33
CA LEU A 13 20.40 46.62 2.70
C LEU A 13 20.21 45.35 3.57
N ARG A 14 19.22 44.50 3.26
CA ARG A 14 19.02 43.19 3.92
C ARG A 14 20.21 42.24 3.68
N LEU A 15 20.87 42.36 2.54
CA LEU A 15 22.04 41.54 2.15
C LEU A 15 23.37 42.09 2.69
N ARG A 16 23.50 43.41 2.89
CA ARG A 16 24.74 44.05 3.36
C ARG A 16 24.88 43.97 4.89
N GLY A 17 25.36 42.83 5.38
CA GLY A 17 25.71 42.63 6.80
C GLY A 17 25.18 41.33 7.40
N ALA A 18 24.36 40.58 6.67
CA ALA A 18 23.84 39.28 7.09
C ALA A 18 25.00 38.29 7.28
N ARG A 19 25.17 37.79 8.52
CA ARG A 19 26.05 36.65 8.78
C ARG A 19 25.28 35.38 8.44
N SER A 20 25.79 34.59 7.51
CA SER A 20 25.27 33.26 7.22
C SER A 20 25.31 32.42 8.49
N ARG A 21 24.17 31.81 8.82
CA ARG A 21 24.03 30.79 9.87
C ARG A 21 23.81 29.44 9.20
N VAL A 22 24.24 28.37 9.85
CA VAL A 22 23.94 27.01 9.41
C VAL A 22 23.20 26.27 10.51
N ARG A 23 22.21 25.48 10.11
CA ARG A 23 21.51 24.56 10.99
C ARG A 23 21.41 23.21 10.33
N ALA A 24 21.73 22.16 11.06
CA ALA A 24 21.59 20.78 10.64
C ALA A 24 20.65 20.06 11.61
N VAL A 25 19.68 19.31 11.10
CA VAL A 25 18.67 18.62 11.91
C VAL A 25 18.62 17.15 11.51
N LEU A 26 18.72 16.26 12.49
CA LEU A 26 18.56 14.82 12.29
C LEU A 26 17.15 14.38 12.70
N HIS A 27 16.50 13.54 11.89
CA HIS A 27 15.14 13.01 12.14
C HIS A 27 14.89 11.74 11.30
N PRO A 28 13.76 11.01 11.42
CA PRO A 28 12.83 11.02 12.53
C PRO A 28 13.42 10.34 13.77
N PHE A 29 13.13 10.87 14.95
CA PHE A 29 13.29 10.16 16.22
C PHE A 29 11.93 9.94 16.86
N TRP A 30 11.33 8.77 16.69
CA TRP A 30 10.00 8.50 17.25
C TRP A 30 10.05 8.50 18.78
N LEU A 31 9.34 9.44 19.39
CA LEU A 31 9.27 9.55 20.84
C LEU A 31 8.19 8.62 21.36
N ASP A 32 8.55 7.83 22.37
CA ASP A 32 7.56 7.18 23.22
C ASP A 32 7.02 8.21 24.22
N TYR A 33 5.71 8.40 24.18
CA TYR A 33 5.00 9.29 25.08
C TYR A 33 4.10 8.50 26.05
N GLY A 34 4.29 7.18 26.15
CA GLY A 34 3.74 6.33 27.19
C GLY A 34 2.25 6.04 27.06
N LEU A 35 1.66 6.13 25.87
CA LEU A 35 0.26 5.74 25.68
C LEU A 35 0.15 4.21 25.67
N GLY A 36 -0.56 3.66 26.65
CA GLY A 36 -0.84 2.24 26.78
C GLY A 36 -1.87 1.96 27.87
N PRO A 37 -2.28 0.69 28.04
CA PRO A 37 -3.17 0.29 29.13
C PRO A 37 -2.60 0.74 30.48
N GLU A 38 -3.42 1.41 31.30
CA GLU A 38 -3.04 1.87 32.65
C GLU A 38 -1.86 2.86 32.71
N SER A 39 -1.42 3.40 31.57
CA SER A 39 -0.30 4.33 31.51
C SER A 39 -0.77 5.78 31.37
N GLY A 40 -0.55 6.55 32.44
CA GLY A 40 -1.01 7.94 32.55
C GLY A 40 -2.31 8.05 33.33
N ILE A 41 -2.99 9.18 33.17
CA ILE A 41 -4.27 9.47 33.82
C ILE A 41 -5.32 9.61 32.74
N PHE A 42 -6.32 8.72 32.79
CA PHE A 42 -7.47 8.72 31.90
C PHE A 42 -8.67 9.34 32.61
N GLU A 43 -9.33 10.29 31.97
CA GLU A 43 -10.58 10.90 32.38
C GLU A 43 -11.58 10.71 31.23
N HIS A 44 -12.56 9.82 31.41
CA HIS A 44 -13.59 9.53 30.37
C HIS A 44 -13.02 9.13 29.01
N THR A 45 -11.82 8.57 29.01
CA THR A 45 -11.11 8.09 27.82
C THR A 45 -10.46 6.74 28.13
N ARG A 46 -10.16 5.96 27.10
CA ARG A 46 -9.49 4.67 27.21
C ARG A 46 -8.49 4.47 26.08
N TYR A 47 -7.49 3.64 26.33
CA TYR A 47 -6.57 3.19 25.29
C TYR A 47 -7.31 2.37 24.22
N GLY A 48 -7.20 2.76 22.95
CA GLY A 48 -7.98 2.19 21.85
C GLY A 48 -7.44 0.87 21.28
N GLY A 49 -6.50 0.22 21.97
CA GLY A 49 -5.91 -1.08 21.60
C GLY A 49 -4.71 -1.02 20.66
N GLU A 50 -4.46 0.12 20.01
CA GLU A 50 -3.38 0.31 19.03
C GLU A 50 -2.45 1.47 19.42
N PRO A 51 -1.16 1.41 19.05
CA PRO A 51 -0.22 2.50 19.33
C PRO A 51 -0.70 3.84 18.76
N GLY A 52 -0.80 4.86 19.63
CA GLY A 52 -1.29 6.18 19.25
C GLY A 52 -2.79 6.31 19.06
N LYS A 53 -3.57 5.30 19.51
CA LYS A 53 -5.02 5.33 19.49
C LYS A 53 -5.60 5.57 20.88
N LEU A 54 -6.42 6.61 21.01
CA LEU A 54 -7.13 6.96 22.23
C LEU A 54 -8.60 7.22 21.89
N GLU A 55 -9.49 6.67 22.70
CA GLU A 55 -10.93 6.70 22.48
C GLU A 55 -11.63 7.33 23.67
N MET A 56 -12.74 8.02 23.44
CA MET A 56 -13.70 8.36 24.48
C MET A 56 -14.32 7.08 25.06
N GLU A 57 -14.56 7.06 26.37
CA GLU A 57 -15.36 6.01 27.00
C GLU A 57 -16.84 6.14 26.59
N GLU A 58 -17.55 5.01 26.58
CA GLU A 58 -18.99 5.00 26.36
C GLU A 58 -19.71 5.70 27.52
N GLY A 59 -20.46 6.76 27.21
CA GLY A 59 -21.24 7.52 28.19
C GLY A 59 -21.55 8.94 27.73
N PRO A 60 -22.39 9.68 28.48
CA PRO A 60 -22.80 11.04 28.14
C PRO A 60 -21.71 12.08 28.50
N PHE A 61 -20.47 11.84 28.08
CA PHE A 61 -19.33 12.69 28.43
C PHE A 61 -19.17 13.84 27.44
N LEU A 62 -19.29 15.08 27.92
CA LEU A 62 -19.01 16.30 27.13
C LEU A 62 -17.51 16.63 27.04
N PHE A 63 -16.71 15.95 27.85
CA PHE A 63 -15.28 16.13 27.97
C PHE A 63 -14.63 14.78 28.29
N GLY A 64 -13.48 14.54 27.69
CA GLY A 64 -12.56 13.48 28.11
C GLY A 64 -11.13 13.94 27.94
N SER A 65 -10.24 13.43 28.76
CA SER A 65 -8.82 13.71 28.61
C SER A 65 -7.94 12.53 28.99
N TRP A 66 -6.78 12.49 28.37
CA TRP A 66 -5.69 11.61 28.77
C TRP A 66 -4.44 12.44 28.97
N THR A 67 -3.76 12.22 30.10
CA THR A 67 -2.46 12.83 30.38
C THR A 67 -1.42 11.73 30.54
N SER A 68 -0.36 11.77 29.73
CA SER A 68 0.71 10.78 29.78
C SER A 68 1.44 10.78 31.13
N PRO A 69 2.20 9.72 31.48
CA PRO A 69 3.24 9.86 32.51
C PRO A 69 4.30 10.90 32.08
N VAL A 70 5.13 11.34 33.02
CA VAL A 70 6.30 12.16 32.70
C VAL A 70 7.33 11.27 32.01
N MET A 71 7.62 11.60 30.76
CA MET A 71 8.54 10.85 29.91
C MET A 71 9.88 11.57 29.83
N GLN A 72 10.95 10.81 29.61
CA GLN A 72 12.28 11.36 29.35
C GLN A 72 12.62 11.17 27.88
N ALA A 73 13.00 12.25 27.19
CA ALA A 73 13.59 12.15 25.88
C ALA A 73 14.89 11.35 25.98
N PHE A 74 15.06 10.32 25.14
CA PHE A 74 16.21 9.42 25.21
C PHE A 74 17.55 10.14 24.91
N SER A 75 17.50 11.34 24.32
CA SER A 75 18.66 12.21 24.11
C SER A 75 18.33 13.63 24.57
N PRO A 76 19.20 14.27 25.38
CA PRO A 76 19.04 15.66 25.80
C PRO A 76 19.21 16.67 24.66
N CYS A 77 19.52 16.20 23.46
CA CYS A 77 19.70 17.05 22.27
C CYS A 77 18.55 16.94 21.28
N LEU A 78 17.54 16.12 21.59
CA LEU A 78 16.23 16.28 20.97
C LEU A 78 15.60 17.55 21.55
N ASP A 79 15.48 18.56 20.71
CA ASP A 79 15.06 19.91 21.12
C ASP A 79 13.70 20.29 20.54
N ARG A 80 13.19 19.51 19.57
CA ARG A 80 11.91 19.80 18.92
C ARG A 80 11.14 18.52 18.59
N VAL A 81 9.85 18.67 18.36
CA VAL A 81 8.94 17.59 17.99
C VAL A 81 7.97 18.06 16.91
N VAL A 82 7.65 17.17 15.96
CA VAL A 82 6.58 17.33 14.98
C VAL A 82 5.53 16.26 15.25
N PRO A 83 4.33 16.64 15.73
CA PRO A 83 3.28 15.71 16.03
C PRO A 83 2.43 15.43 14.79
N THR A 84 1.93 14.21 14.67
CA THR A 84 1.01 13.79 13.59
C THR A 84 -0.08 12.93 14.18
N TRP A 85 -1.33 13.12 13.77
CA TRP A 85 -2.45 12.27 14.16
C TRP A 85 -3.62 12.49 13.19
N GLU A 86 -4.57 11.56 13.21
CA GLU A 86 -5.85 11.66 12.52
C GLU A 86 -6.97 11.72 13.56
N THR A 87 -7.99 12.53 13.27
CA THR A 87 -9.16 12.69 14.15
C THR A 87 -10.39 12.12 13.48
N ALA A 88 -11.02 11.15 14.13
CA ALA A 88 -12.36 10.68 13.80
C ALA A 88 -13.25 11.04 15.01
N ALA A 89 -13.71 12.28 15.05
CA ALA A 89 -14.44 12.83 16.19
C ALA A 89 -15.73 13.50 15.69
N HIS A 90 -16.80 12.70 15.57
CA HIS A 90 -18.12 13.23 15.22
C HIS A 90 -18.65 14.09 16.40
N GLY A 91 -18.77 15.40 16.20
CA GLY A 91 -19.29 16.33 17.23
C GLY A 91 -18.32 16.66 18.38
N MET A 92 -17.05 16.25 18.29
CA MET A 92 -16.02 16.61 19.27
C MET A 92 -14.80 17.24 18.60
N SER A 93 -14.19 18.20 19.29
CA SER A 93 -12.89 18.76 18.96
C SER A 93 -11.81 18.04 19.76
N VAL A 94 -10.71 17.68 19.08
CA VAL A 94 -9.56 17.06 19.70
C VAL A 94 -8.42 18.07 19.75
N SER A 95 -7.86 18.29 20.94
CA SER A 95 -6.68 19.13 21.14
C SER A 95 -5.58 18.32 21.79
N VAL A 96 -4.38 18.39 21.20
CA VAL A 96 -3.17 17.75 21.75
C VAL A 96 -2.27 18.84 22.30
N PHE A 97 -1.71 18.61 23.48
CA PHE A 97 -0.84 19.54 24.17
C PHE A 97 0.46 18.86 24.59
N LEU A 98 1.52 19.65 24.70
CA LEU A 98 2.81 19.25 25.23
C LEU A 98 3.22 20.19 26.35
N ARG A 99 3.87 19.68 27.38
CA ARG A 99 4.65 20.50 28.31
C ARG A 99 5.98 19.83 28.59
N GLY A 100 6.97 20.61 28.98
CA GLY A 100 8.30 20.11 29.23
C GLY A 100 9.06 20.92 30.27
N ALA A 101 10.10 20.29 30.83
CA ALA A 101 11.07 20.93 31.70
C ALA A 101 12.42 20.21 31.67
N ALA A 102 13.46 20.89 32.16
CA ALA A 102 14.81 20.31 32.27
C ALA A 102 14.90 19.18 33.32
N GLU A 103 14.01 19.17 34.32
CA GLU A 103 13.96 18.16 35.38
C GLU A 103 12.55 17.58 35.51
N ALA A 104 12.45 16.28 35.78
CA ALA A 104 11.18 15.56 35.89
C ALA A 104 10.21 16.19 36.92
N ALA A 105 10.72 16.66 38.06
CA ALA A 105 9.92 17.26 39.13
C ALA A 105 9.27 18.59 38.72
N GLN A 106 9.83 19.28 37.73
CA GLN A 106 9.37 20.61 37.30
C GLN A 106 8.27 20.53 36.23
N VAL A 107 8.12 19.38 35.55
CA VAL A 107 7.13 19.19 34.48
C VAL A 107 5.70 19.47 34.96
N ALA A 108 5.38 19.10 36.20
CA ALA A 108 4.04 19.33 36.77
C ALA A 108 3.65 20.82 36.85
N GLY A 109 4.63 21.72 37.01
CA GLY A 109 4.43 23.17 37.05
C GLY A 109 4.59 23.87 35.69
N ALA A 110 5.01 23.16 34.65
CA ALA A 110 5.16 23.71 33.30
C ALA A 110 3.80 23.91 32.61
N THR A 111 3.74 24.93 31.74
CA THR A 111 2.54 25.28 30.98
C THR A 111 2.40 24.38 29.76
N PHE A 112 1.18 23.90 29.50
CA PHE A 112 0.86 23.17 28.28
C PHE A 112 0.81 24.11 27.08
N ILE A 113 1.55 23.75 26.03
CA ILE A 113 1.50 24.39 24.72
C ILE A 113 0.63 23.54 23.78
N PRO A 114 -0.30 24.16 23.02
CA PRO A 114 -1.09 23.42 22.04
C PRO A 114 -0.20 22.98 20.88
N LEU A 115 -0.39 21.75 20.45
CA LEU A 115 0.24 21.18 19.27
C LEU A 115 -0.68 21.30 18.07
N SER A 116 -0.10 21.41 16.87
CA SER A 116 -0.82 21.31 15.61
C SER A 116 -0.18 20.23 14.76
N PRO A 117 -0.95 19.39 14.05
CA PRO A 117 -0.40 18.35 13.19
C PRO A 117 0.59 18.95 12.18
N GLY A 118 1.77 18.35 12.06
CA GLY A 118 2.82 18.77 11.13
C GLY A 118 3.60 20.04 11.51
N LYS A 119 3.24 20.73 12.61
CA LYS A 119 3.98 21.93 13.07
C LYS A 119 5.00 21.59 14.14
N GLU A 120 6.19 22.15 14.01
CA GLU A 120 7.26 21.96 14.98
C GLU A 120 6.96 22.68 16.32
N ALA A 121 7.17 21.98 17.43
CA ALA A 121 7.10 22.50 18.78
C ALA A 121 8.41 22.26 19.54
N PRO A 122 8.78 23.09 20.53
CA PRO A 122 9.93 22.83 21.39
C PRO A 122 9.72 21.58 22.24
N LEU A 123 10.80 20.86 22.52
CA LEU A 123 10.82 19.67 23.36
C LEU A 123 11.91 19.82 24.43
N ASP A 124 11.52 19.63 25.69
CA ASP A 124 12.46 19.58 26.81
C ASP A 124 12.87 18.13 27.14
N PRO A 125 13.97 17.93 27.88
CA PRO A 125 14.46 16.60 28.26
C PRO A 125 13.43 15.72 28.99
N TYR A 126 12.57 16.33 29.80
CA TYR A 126 11.40 15.67 30.39
C TYR A 126 10.14 16.33 29.87
N PHE A 127 9.17 15.53 29.44
CA PHE A 127 7.97 16.03 28.81
C PHE A 127 6.73 15.22 29.19
N GLN A 128 5.56 15.81 28.95
CA GLN A 128 4.27 15.18 29.16
C GLN A 128 3.30 15.62 28.08
N VAL A 129 2.50 14.68 27.58
CA VAL A 129 1.49 14.90 26.54
C VAL A 129 0.12 14.89 27.19
N ARG A 130 -0.76 15.78 26.74
CA ARG A 130 -2.19 15.73 27.09
C ARG A 130 -3.03 15.73 25.83
N VAL A 131 -4.03 14.87 25.78
CA VAL A 131 -5.07 14.88 24.75
C VAL A 131 -6.38 15.24 25.41
N GLU A 132 -7.11 16.19 24.85
CA GLU A 132 -8.43 16.60 25.31
C GLU A 132 -9.46 16.44 24.18
N PHE A 133 -10.58 15.82 24.52
CA PHE A 133 -11.80 15.81 23.73
C PHE A 133 -12.77 16.80 24.34
N ARG A 134 -13.34 17.69 23.52
CA ARG A 134 -14.35 18.66 23.94
C ARG A 134 -15.50 18.63 22.96
N SER A 135 -16.72 18.43 23.45
CA SER A 135 -17.92 18.55 22.61
C SER A 135 -17.94 19.91 21.89
N THR A 136 -18.12 19.88 20.57
CA THR A 136 -18.35 21.07 19.74
C THR A 136 -19.82 21.42 19.62
N THR A 137 -20.70 20.49 20.01
CA THR A 137 -22.14 20.66 19.96
C THR A 137 -22.60 21.42 21.20
N ARG A 138 -23.10 22.65 21.01
CA ARG A 138 -23.87 23.36 22.04
C ARG A 138 -25.32 22.90 21.92
N CYS A 139 -25.82 22.13 22.87
CA CYS A 139 -27.25 21.85 22.96
C CYS A 139 -27.96 23.16 23.35
N TRP A 140 -28.65 23.78 22.39
CA TRP A 140 -29.73 24.72 22.68
C TRP A 140 -31.02 23.94 22.62
N ALA A 141 -31.95 24.19 23.54
CA ALA A 141 -33.32 23.69 23.41
C ALA A 141 -34.01 24.56 22.33
N PRO A 142 -34.32 24.03 21.13
CA PRO A 142 -35.14 24.76 20.18
C PRO A 142 -36.57 24.84 20.73
N ASP A 143 -37.22 25.99 20.56
CA ASP A 143 -38.60 26.18 21.00
C ASP A 143 -39.60 25.52 20.03
N THR A 144 -39.15 25.14 18.82
CA THR A 144 -39.99 24.54 17.78
C THR A 144 -39.30 23.39 17.05
N LEU A 145 -40.09 22.41 16.60
CA LEU A 145 -39.59 21.19 15.91
C LEU A 145 -38.93 21.51 14.54
N GLU A 146 -39.26 22.65 13.96
CA GLU A 146 -38.76 23.11 12.65
C GLU A 146 -37.34 23.71 12.73
N GLU A 147 -36.88 24.04 13.95
CA GLU A 147 -35.55 24.57 14.24
C GLU A 147 -34.53 23.48 14.65
N ALA A 148 -34.98 22.24 14.86
CA ALA A 148 -34.15 21.12 15.27
C ALA A 148 -33.41 20.49 14.08
N ASP A 149 -32.10 20.32 14.19
CA ASP A 149 -31.32 19.49 13.27
C ASP A 149 -31.21 18.04 13.77
N GLY A 150 -30.59 17.16 12.98
CA GLY A 150 -30.41 15.73 13.30
C GLY A 150 -29.56 15.45 14.56
N LEU A 151 -29.05 16.48 15.24
CA LEU A 151 -28.18 16.41 16.42
C LEU A 151 -28.78 17.13 17.64
N THR A 152 -30.02 17.62 17.55
CA THR A 152 -30.66 18.41 18.61
C THR A 152 -31.34 17.53 19.66
N ALA A 153 -31.00 17.71 20.94
CA ALA A 153 -31.68 17.06 22.06
C ALA A 153 -33.02 17.76 22.36
N ILE A 154 -34.13 17.02 22.31
CA ILE A 154 -35.46 17.53 22.65
C ILE A 154 -35.62 17.48 24.17
N GLY A 155 -35.68 18.63 24.83
CA GLY A 155 -36.16 18.71 26.20
C GLY A 155 -37.67 18.57 26.22
N VAL A 156 -38.19 17.46 26.77
CA VAL A 156 -39.64 17.30 26.99
C VAL A 156 -39.94 17.81 28.39
N ASP A 157 -40.68 18.91 28.47
CA ASP A 157 -41.18 19.43 29.74
C ASP A 157 -42.30 18.50 30.24
N TRP A 158 -41.95 17.40 30.93
CA TRP A 158 -42.94 16.58 31.62
C TRP A 158 -42.54 16.29 33.07
N SER A 159 -43.39 16.78 33.97
CA SER A 159 -43.32 16.57 35.41
C SER A 159 -43.59 15.10 35.75
N GLY A 160 -42.58 14.33 36.18
CA GLY A 160 -42.90 13.15 36.98
C GLY A 160 -41.89 12.01 37.14
N ASP A 161 -40.76 11.92 36.42
CA ASP A 161 -39.86 10.77 36.56
C ASP A 161 -38.37 11.18 36.53
N PRO A 162 -37.50 10.71 37.46
CA PRO A 162 -36.09 11.12 37.54
C PRO A 162 -35.15 10.52 36.48
N GLU A 163 -35.64 9.72 35.52
CA GLU A 163 -34.78 9.00 34.55
C GLU A 163 -34.99 9.43 33.09
N SER A 164 -35.10 10.74 32.84
CA SER A 164 -35.30 11.27 31.47
C SER A 164 -34.03 11.95 30.94
N ASP A 165 -33.00 11.18 30.61
CA ASP A 165 -31.84 11.69 29.89
C ASP A 165 -32.12 11.71 28.37
N SER A 166 -31.97 12.88 27.76
CA SER A 166 -32.11 13.10 26.31
C SER A 166 -31.04 12.35 25.53
N PHE A 167 -31.44 11.41 24.67
CA PHE A 167 -30.53 10.71 23.74
C PHE A 167 -30.66 11.29 22.32
N THR A 168 -29.53 11.64 21.72
CA THR A 168 -29.38 11.71 20.25
C THR A 168 -29.14 10.29 19.72
N GLY A 169 -29.86 9.90 18.66
CA GLY A 169 -30.00 8.52 18.20
C GLY A 169 -28.71 7.78 17.81
N GLU A 170 -28.84 6.45 17.81
CA GLU A 170 -28.05 5.29 17.33
C GLU A 170 -26.65 5.40 16.67
N GLU A 171 -26.08 6.59 16.42
CA GLU A 171 -24.70 6.74 15.93
C GLU A 171 -23.72 6.92 17.10
N ALA A 172 -22.72 6.03 17.17
CA ALA A 172 -21.76 5.99 18.26
C ALA A 172 -20.98 7.32 18.40
N PHE A 173 -21.26 8.07 19.46
CA PHE A 173 -20.46 9.22 19.92
C PHE A 173 -19.09 8.75 20.41
N LEU A 174 -18.22 8.32 19.49
CA LEU A 174 -16.86 7.96 19.83
C LEU A 174 -15.93 9.02 19.25
N GLY A 175 -15.53 9.96 20.12
CA GLY A 175 -14.35 10.77 19.84
C GLY A 175 -13.13 9.88 19.80
N VAL A 176 -12.49 9.77 18.64
CA VAL A 176 -11.29 8.95 18.46
C VAL A 176 -10.17 9.79 17.86
N ILE A 177 -8.99 9.69 18.47
CA ILE A 177 -7.72 10.06 17.85
C ILE A 177 -6.98 8.78 17.46
N GLN A 178 -6.46 8.72 16.24
CA GLN A 178 -5.74 7.58 15.72
C GLN A 178 -4.36 8.01 15.21
N GLY A 179 -3.40 7.10 15.27
CA GLY A 179 -2.07 7.33 14.72
C GLY A 179 -1.31 8.50 15.35
N LEU A 180 -1.59 8.87 16.61
CA LEU A 180 -0.82 9.90 17.30
C LEU A 180 0.65 9.47 17.36
N ARG A 181 1.53 10.28 16.78
CA ARG A 181 2.97 10.05 16.78
C ARG A 181 3.69 11.37 17.00
N LEU A 182 4.81 11.28 17.69
CA LEU A 182 5.69 12.42 17.98
C LEU A 182 7.04 12.18 17.30
N LYS A 183 7.27 12.87 16.17
CA LYS A 183 8.56 12.85 15.47
C LYS A 183 9.53 13.83 16.13
N GLY A 184 10.43 13.32 16.96
CA GLY A 184 11.54 14.10 17.51
C GLY A 184 12.53 14.55 16.43
N LEU A 185 13.00 15.78 16.58
CA LEU A 185 14.04 16.41 15.76
C LEU A 185 15.24 16.73 16.66
N LEU A 186 16.43 16.41 16.18
CA LEU A 186 17.69 16.69 16.87
C LEU A 186 18.41 17.80 16.10
N SER A 187 18.35 19.03 16.59
CA SER A 187 19.14 20.13 16.03
C SER A 187 20.58 20.03 16.51
N LEU A 188 21.53 19.93 15.57
CA LEU A 188 22.95 19.96 15.88
C LEU A 188 23.35 21.38 16.31
N PRO A 189 24.08 21.54 17.43
CA PRO A 189 24.59 22.84 17.81
C PRO A 189 25.48 23.40 16.69
N GLU A 190 25.25 24.64 16.29
CA GLU A 190 26.02 25.27 15.20
C GLU A 190 27.52 25.28 15.48
N ALA A 191 27.92 25.40 16.76
CA ALA A 191 29.31 25.33 17.18
C ALA A 191 29.96 23.94 16.96
N GLU A 192 29.17 22.88 16.80
CA GLU A 192 29.65 21.54 16.46
C GLU A 192 29.79 21.34 14.95
N ILE A 193 29.23 22.22 14.11
CA ILE A 193 29.35 22.14 12.65
C ILE A 193 30.68 22.76 12.24
N LEU A 194 31.68 21.91 11.95
CA LEU A 194 33.00 22.36 11.51
C LEU A 194 33.00 22.78 10.04
N ASP A 195 32.23 22.07 9.22
CA ASP A 195 32.10 22.32 7.79
C ASP A 195 30.73 21.79 7.33
N PRO A 196 29.82 22.66 6.87
CA PRO A 196 28.50 22.26 6.39
C PRO A 196 28.57 21.38 5.15
N GLY A 197 29.71 21.32 4.47
CA GLY A 197 29.89 20.57 3.23
C GLY A 197 29.34 21.28 2.00
N GLU A 198 29.81 20.85 0.83
CA GLU A 198 29.25 21.28 -0.46
C GLU A 198 28.11 20.33 -0.86
N ILE A 199 26.96 20.89 -1.21
CA ILE A 199 25.91 20.16 -1.91
C ILE A 199 26.34 20.06 -3.36
N ARG A 200 26.79 18.88 -3.78
CA ARG A 200 27.06 18.62 -5.20
C ARG A 200 25.72 18.54 -5.93
N LEU A 201 25.66 18.86 -7.21
CA LEU A 201 24.49 18.58 -8.04
C LEU A 201 25.03 17.95 -9.31
N GLU A 202 24.78 16.66 -9.52
CA GLU A 202 25.25 15.95 -10.70
C GLU A 202 24.10 15.77 -11.71
N LEU A 203 24.18 16.50 -12.82
CA LEU A 203 23.41 16.18 -14.03
C LEU A 203 24.17 15.09 -14.79
N ALA A 204 23.49 13.99 -15.12
CA ALA A 204 24.08 13.03 -16.06
C ALA A 204 24.34 13.74 -17.40
N ARG A 205 25.51 13.47 -18.03
CA ARG A 205 25.93 14.17 -19.26
C ARG A 205 24.97 14.00 -20.44
N ASP A 206 24.15 12.97 -20.39
CA ASP A 206 23.12 12.62 -21.37
C ASP A 206 21.71 13.04 -20.92
N PHE A 207 21.58 13.75 -19.80
CA PHE A 207 20.31 14.11 -19.16
C PHE A 207 19.41 12.90 -18.85
N SER A 208 19.94 11.67 -18.92
CA SER A 208 19.15 10.45 -18.74
C SER A 208 18.83 10.19 -17.27
N GLY A 209 19.29 11.04 -16.35
CA GLY A 209 18.90 11.03 -14.95
C GLY A 209 19.54 12.16 -14.14
N LEU A 210 18.86 12.55 -13.08
CA LEU A 210 19.46 13.24 -11.94
C LEU A 210 20.35 12.22 -11.21
N LYS A 211 21.66 12.42 -11.19
CA LYS A 211 22.54 11.68 -10.29
C LYS A 211 22.56 12.44 -8.99
N THR A 212 22.12 11.78 -7.93
CA THR A 212 22.09 12.44 -6.65
C THR A 212 23.45 12.49 -6.01
N SER A 213 23.71 13.70 -5.55
CA SER A 213 24.85 14.06 -4.78
C SER A 213 24.84 13.36 -3.44
N SER A 214 26.01 12.86 -3.07
CA SER A 214 26.33 12.67 -1.68
C SER A 214 26.61 14.03 -1.04
N HIS A 215 26.19 14.18 0.20
CA HIS A 215 26.55 15.31 1.04
C HIS A 215 27.38 14.82 2.23
N ARG A 216 28.36 15.62 2.65
CA ARG A 216 29.28 15.30 3.74
C ARG A 216 29.30 16.44 4.74
N LEU A 217 28.64 16.25 5.88
CA LEU A 217 28.65 17.20 6.99
C LEU A 217 29.79 16.85 7.94
N LYS A 218 30.74 17.77 8.18
CA LYS A 218 31.83 17.54 9.14
C LYS A 218 31.52 18.20 10.48
N LEU A 219 31.69 17.42 11.54
CA LEU A 219 31.29 17.76 12.89
C LEU A 219 32.46 17.63 13.86
N ASP A 220 32.41 18.41 14.93
CA ASP A 220 33.31 18.30 16.07
C ASP A 220 32.99 17.04 16.85
N ASN A 221 34.00 16.25 17.20
CA ASN A 221 33.87 15.04 18.02
C ASN A 221 34.73 15.09 19.29
N ARG A 222 35.13 16.29 19.76
CA ARG A 222 35.97 16.44 20.97
C ARG A 222 35.36 15.87 22.25
N ARG A 223 34.02 15.73 22.31
CA ARG A 223 33.31 15.16 23.46
C ARG A 223 33.00 13.68 23.29
N SER A 224 33.51 13.05 22.23
CA SER A 224 33.23 11.67 21.86
C SER A 224 31.73 11.39 21.71
N GLN A 225 30.96 12.39 21.29
CA GLN A 225 29.49 12.32 21.18
C GLN A 225 29.02 11.60 19.91
N TRP A 226 29.95 11.23 19.02
CA TRP A 226 29.69 10.43 17.83
C TRP A 226 30.24 8.99 17.93
N LEU A 227 30.77 8.58 19.09
CA LEU A 227 31.36 7.26 19.30
C LEU A 227 30.43 6.34 20.11
N PRO A 228 30.01 5.18 19.58
CA PRO A 228 29.43 4.13 20.40
C PRO A 228 30.51 3.49 21.30
N PRO A 229 30.21 3.02 22.53
CA PRO A 229 28.90 2.93 23.19
C PRO A 229 28.67 4.06 24.22
N ASN A 230 29.07 5.29 23.91
CA ASN A 230 28.92 6.39 24.86
C ASN A 230 27.43 6.69 25.12
N ASN A 231 27.03 6.90 26.38
CA ASN A 231 25.66 7.33 26.74
C ASN A 231 25.27 8.68 26.11
N LYS A 232 26.24 9.41 25.53
CA LYS A 232 26.06 10.65 24.80
C LYS A 232 26.03 10.48 23.27
N PHE A 233 26.05 9.24 22.77
CA PHE A 233 26.05 8.99 21.34
C PHE A 233 24.71 9.44 20.73
N TYR A 234 24.78 10.39 19.79
CA TYR A 234 23.58 11.00 19.21
C TYR A 234 22.64 10.02 18.50
N LEU A 235 23.16 8.84 18.18
CA LEU A 235 22.47 7.77 17.48
C LEU A 235 22.32 6.50 18.35
N VAL A 236 22.33 6.65 19.69
CA VAL A 236 21.99 5.55 20.62
C VAL A 236 20.55 5.12 20.40
N LEU A 237 20.30 3.80 20.44
CA LEU A 237 18.97 3.17 20.27
C LEU A 237 18.33 3.36 18.88
N LEU A 238 19.12 3.67 17.85
CA LEU A 238 18.57 3.72 16.49
C LEU A 238 18.04 2.35 16.05
N SER A 239 16.75 2.31 15.73
CA SER A 239 16.19 1.30 14.85
C SER A 239 16.87 1.35 13.47
N GLN A 240 16.77 0.28 12.69
CA GLN A 240 17.26 0.20 11.30
C GLN A 240 16.55 1.17 10.33
N GLU A 241 15.73 2.10 10.81
CA GLU A 241 15.02 3.08 9.98
C GLU A 241 15.98 4.13 9.41
N GLU A 242 15.75 4.50 8.16
CA GLU A 242 16.49 5.54 7.44
C GLU A 242 16.36 6.89 8.17
N LYS A 243 17.47 7.38 8.74
CA LYS A 243 17.55 8.74 9.30
C LYS A 243 17.77 9.74 8.17
N LEU A 244 17.14 10.88 8.29
CA LEU A 244 17.25 12.04 7.44
C LEU A 244 18.09 13.11 8.13
N LEU A 245 18.82 13.86 7.31
CA LEU A 245 19.55 15.06 7.66
C LEU A 245 18.98 16.20 6.83
N ASP A 246 18.40 17.18 7.50
CA ASP A 246 18.03 18.44 6.89
C ASP A 246 19.14 19.45 7.12
N LEU A 247 19.54 20.16 6.07
CA LEU A 247 20.47 21.27 6.12
C LEU A 247 19.73 22.56 5.77
N TYR A 248 19.84 23.54 6.65
CA TYR A 248 19.25 24.87 6.49
C TYR A 248 20.34 25.93 6.47
N HIS A 249 20.16 26.94 5.63
CA HIS A 249 20.91 28.19 5.70
C HIS A 249 20.04 29.28 6.30
N GLY A 250 20.59 30.00 7.27
CA GLY A 250 19.93 31.07 7.96
C GLY A 250 20.47 32.43 7.57
N PHE A 251 19.59 33.42 7.43
CA PHE A 251 19.95 34.83 7.30
C PHE A 251 19.43 35.59 8.52
N ILE A 252 20.35 36.27 9.23
CA ILE A 252 19.96 37.15 10.34
C ILE A 252 19.34 38.42 9.75
N LEU A 253 18.09 38.66 10.12
CA LEU A 253 17.33 39.87 9.81
C LEU A 253 17.75 41.04 10.70
N PRO A 254 17.45 42.30 10.31
CA PRO A 254 17.78 43.48 11.11
C PRO A 254 17.20 43.50 12.53
N ASP A 255 16.10 42.80 12.77
CA ASP A 255 15.46 42.64 14.09
C ASP A 255 16.11 41.53 14.95
N GLY A 256 17.13 40.85 14.43
CA GLY A 256 17.84 39.76 15.08
C GLY A 256 17.21 38.38 14.88
N GLN A 257 16.06 38.28 14.19
CA GLN A 257 15.48 36.98 13.84
C GLN A 257 16.30 36.29 12.76
N VAL A 258 16.27 34.95 12.72
CA VAL A 258 16.91 34.17 11.67
C VAL A 258 15.85 33.54 10.81
N GLU A 259 15.80 33.90 9.53
CA GLU A 259 15.01 33.20 8.54
C GLU A 259 15.80 31.99 8.03
N TRP A 260 15.24 30.80 8.19
CA TRP A 260 15.85 29.54 7.75
C TRP A 260 15.29 29.11 6.40
N LEU A 261 16.19 28.81 5.46
CA LEU A 261 15.89 28.25 4.16
C LEU A 261 16.38 26.81 4.11
N PRO A 262 15.50 25.80 3.88
CA PRO A 262 15.94 24.43 3.63
C PRO A 262 16.75 24.37 2.33
N LEU A 263 17.93 23.77 2.39
CA LEU A 263 18.81 23.60 1.23
C LEU A 263 18.90 22.16 0.77
N TYR A 264 18.81 21.21 1.69
CA TYR A 264 19.04 19.81 1.39
C TYR A 264 18.38 18.92 2.44
N GLU A 265 17.79 17.82 1.99
CA GLU A 265 17.29 16.73 2.82
C GLU A 265 17.91 15.42 2.30
N GLY A 266 18.62 14.71 3.16
CA GLY A 266 19.36 13.52 2.77
C GLY A 266 19.26 12.37 3.75
N VAL A 267 19.18 11.15 3.22
CA VAL A 267 19.25 9.92 4.00
C VAL A 267 20.68 9.68 4.46
N LEU A 268 20.88 9.65 5.77
CA LEU A 268 22.11 9.26 6.43
C LEU A 268 22.40 7.79 6.18
N PHE A 269 23.48 7.50 5.46
CA PHE A 269 23.89 6.12 5.17
C PHE A 269 25.18 5.71 5.87
N ARG A 270 25.99 6.69 6.32
CA ARG A 270 27.25 6.40 7.02
C ARG A 270 27.67 7.52 7.96
N VAL A 271 28.21 7.11 9.11
CA VAL A 271 29.03 7.96 9.98
C VAL A 271 30.48 7.50 9.82
N GLY A 272 31.34 8.38 9.29
CA GLY A 272 32.72 8.09 8.93
C GLY A 272 33.71 9.06 9.54
N GLU A 273 35.00 8.80 9.32
CA GLU A 273 36.12 9.65 9.80
C GLU A 273 36.01 9.98 11.30
N LEU A 274 35.60 8.97 12.10
CA LEU A 274 35.52 9.06 13.55
C LEU A 274 36.92 9.08 14.15
N ALA A 275 37.44 10.28 14.40
CA ALA A 275 38.73 10.49 15.05
C ALA A 275 38.51 10.95 16.49
N ASP A 276 39.16 10.29 17.44
CA ASP A 276 39.11 10.60 18.88
C ASP A 276 40.50 10.61 19.56
N GLY A 277 41.56 10.33 18.81
CA GLY A 277 42.93 10.23 19.33
C GLY A 277 43.56 11.58 19.65
N TRP A 278 44.46 11.59 20.65
CA TRP A 278 45.23 12.77 21.10
C TRP A 278 46.07 13.46 20.01
N GLN A 279 46.38 12.76 18.92
CA GLN A 279 47.17 13.27 17.79
C GLN A 279 46.33 13.59 16.54
N GLU A 280 45.08 13.13 16.48
CA GLU A 280 44.19 13.33 15.33
C GLU A 280 43.19 14.45 15.62
N ARG A 281 42.71 15.13 14.58
CA ARG A 281 41.68 16.16 14.76
C ARG A 281 40.36 15.46 15.11
N HIS A 282 39.87 15.65 16.33
CA HIS A 282 38.58 15.16 16.80
C HIS A 282 37.43 15.53 15.86
N ARG A 283 36.98 14.57 15.05
CA ARG A 283 36.04 14.80 13.94
C ARG A 283 35.08 13.63 13.79
N ALA A 284 33.91 13.93 13.26
CA ALA A 284 32.97 12.97 12.72
C ALA A 284 32.45 13.49 11.38
N VAL A 285 32.16 12.60 10.43
CA VAL A 285 31.57 12.96 9.14
C VAL A 285 30.28 12.21 8.95
N LEU A 286 29.17 12.93 8.77
CA LEU A 286 27.90 12.36 8.36
C LEU A 286 27.85 12.36 6.84
N GLU A 287 27.73 11.18 6.25
CA GLU A 287 27.58 11.00 4.81
C GLU A 287 26.12 10.66 4.50
N THR A 288 25.52 11.48 3.65
CA THR A 288 24.11 11.36 3.28
C THR A 288 23.94 11.28 1.77
N ARG A 289 22.80 10.77 1.32
CA ARG A 289 22.35 10.78 -0.08
C ARG A 289 21.05 11.54 -0.16
N ASP A 290 20.84 12.29 -1.24
CA ASP A 290 19.57 12.98 -1.48
C ASP A 290 18.37 12.04 -1.26
N TRP A 291 17.42 12.50 -0.45
CA TRP A 291 16.28 11.69 -0.04
C TRP A 291 15.38 11.33 -1.21
N ILE A 292 15.07 12.28 -2.09
CA ILE A 292 14.15 12.06 -3.22
C ILE A 292 14.71 10.97 -4.13
N SER A 293 15.96 11.06 -4.55
CA SER A 293 16.55 10.02 -5.39
C SER A 293 16.76 8.70 -4.68
N HIS A 294 17.08 8.71 -3.38
CA HIS A 294 17.16 7.48 -2.62
C HIS A 294 15.81 6.74 -2.68
N ARG A 295 14.69 7.45 -2.47
CA ARG A 295 13.34 6.91 -2.59
C ARG A 295 13.00 6.49 -4.03
N LEU A 296 13.38 7.28 -5.03
CA LEU A 296 13.16 6.91 -6.44
C LEU A 296 13.99 5.70 -6.90
N ASN A 297 15.01 5.30 -6.16
CA ASN A 297 15.77 4.06 -6.41
C ASN A 297 15.15 2.82 -5.75
N GLN A 298 14.16 3.00 -4.87
CA GLN A 298 13.40 1.88 -4.31
C GLN A 298 12.65 1.15 -5.44
N ARG A 299 12.59 -0.17 -5.33
CA ARG A 299 12.01 -1.05 -6.35
C ARG A 299 10.52 -1.19 -6.11
N LEU A 300 9.73 -0.77 -7.08
CA LEU A 300 8.29 -0.98 -7.12
C LEU A 300 7.99 -2.42 -7.47
N GLY A 301 7.00 -2.97 -6.76
CA GLY A 301 6.56 -4.34 -6.94
C GLY A 301 7.64 -5.38 -6.74
N ALA A 302 8.58 -5.12 -5.83
CA ALA A 302 9.54 -6.12 -5.38
C ALA A 302 8.78 -7.28 -4.69
N PRO A 303 9.24 -8.53 -4.84
CA PRO A 303 8.65 -9.65 -4.12
C PRO A 303 8.76 -9.46 -2.60
N THR A 304 7.83 -10.04 -1.85
CA THR A 304 7.94 -10.11 -0.38
C THR A 304 9.18 -10.91 0.04
N SER A 305 9.52 -10.88 1.33
CA SER A 305 10.57 -11.74 1.90
C SER A 305 10.31 -13.24 1.67
N GLU A 306 9.05 -13.62 1.44
CA GLU A 306 8.62 -14.99 1.13
C GLU A 306 8.66 -15.30 -0.39
N GLY A 307 9.05 -14.32 -1.21
CA GLY A 307 9.11 -14.43 -2.67
C GLY A 307 7.76 -14.23 -3.37
N GLU A 308 6.71 -13.82 -2.64
CA GLU A 308 5.41 -13.54 -3.24
C GLU A 308 5.50 -12.28 -4.12
N ARG A 309 5.10 -12.42 -5.38
CA ARG A 309 5.12 -11.32 -6.36
C ARG A 309 3.97 -10.36 -6.08
N ARG A 310 4.29 -9.07 -5.90
CA ARG A 310 3.31 -8.00 -5.65
C ARG A 310 3.54 -6.83 -6.60
N PRO A 311 3.33 -6.99 -7.91
CA PRO A 311 3.57 -5.91 -8.87
C PRO A 311 2.79 -4.64 -8.52
N PHE A 312 3.38 -3.47 -8.77
CA PHE A 312 2.67 -2.20 -8.68
C PHE A 312 1.80 -2.04 -9.92
N MET A 313 0.48 -1.92 -9.74
CA MET A 313 -0.46 -1.88 -10.85
C MET A 313 -1.55 -0.84 -10.62
N ARG A 314 -1.96 -0.18 -11.69
CA ARG A 314 -3.09 0.75 -11.76
C ARG A 314 -3.78 0.69 -13.12
N GLY A 315 -5.09 0.92 -13.15
CA GLY A 315 -5.85 1.03 -14.39
C GLY A 315 -5.92 -0.26 -15.22
N PHE A 316 -5.93 -0.11 -16.55
CA PHE A 316 -6.13 -1.21 -17.52
C PHE A 316 -4.83 -1.63 -18.21
N TYR A 317 -4.48 -2.91 -18.14
CA TYR A 317 -3.28 -3.43 -18.82
C TYR A 317 -3.46 -4.89 -19.24
N ARG A 318 -2.55 -5.34 -20.09
CA ARG A 318 -2.45 -6.74 -20.52
C ARG A 318 -1.35 -7.42 -19.72
N ALA A 319 -1.69 -8.47 -18.99
CA ALA A 319 -0.77 -9.24 -18.17
C ALA A 319 -0.63 -10.67 -18.69
N ARG A 320 0.59 -11.21 -18.65
CA ARG A 320 0.82 -12.62 -18.95
C ARG A 320 0.42 -13.45 -17.74
N ALA A 321 -0.26 -14.58 -17.98
CA ALA A 321 -0.58 -15.55 -16.94
C ALA A 321 0.46 -16.68 -16.95
N GLU A 322 0.74 -17.22 -15.76
CA GLU A 322 1.69 -18.30 -15.58
C GLU A 322 0.98 -19.60 -15.24
N LEU A 323 1.41 -20.71 -15.83
CA LEU A 323 0.84 -22.02 -15.56
C LEU A 323 1.23 -22.47 -14.16
N VAL A 324 0.24 -22.68 -13.31
CA VAL A 324 0.41 -23.11 -11.91
C VAL A 324 0.20 -24.61 -11.77
N GLU A 325 -0.82 -25.14 -12.43
CA GLU A 325 -1.25 -26.52 -12.25
C GLU A 325 -1.84 -27.09 -13.55
N VAL A 326 -1.62 -28.38 -13.77
CA VAL A 326 -2.24 -29.14 -14.84
C VAL A 326 -3.03 -30.29 -14.22
N THR A 327 -4.35 -30.26 -14.35
CA THR A 327 -5.20 -31.41 -14.06
C THR A 327 -5.29 -32.25 -15.35
N PRO A 328 -4.79 -33.49 -15.36
CA PRO A 328 -4.85 -34.34 -16.55
C PRO A 328 -6.30 -34.67 -16.91
N ALA A 329 -6.52 -35.13 -18.14
CA ALA A 329 -7.81 -35.63 -18.57
C ALA A 329 -8.28 -36.78 -17.67
N GLN A 330 -9.57 -36.81 -17.36
CA GLN A 330 -10.19 -37.82 -16.49
C GLN A 330 -11.35 -38.49 -17.20
N ILE A 331 -11.56 -39.77 -16.94
CA ILE A 331 -12.70 -40.52 -17.46
C ILE A 331 -13.51 -40.99 -16.27
N THR A 332 -14.81 -40.69 -16.24
CA THR A 332 -15.68 -41.21 -15.18
C THR A 332 -15.92 -42.70 -15.39
N ASN A 333 -16.19 -43.43 -14.30
CA ASN A 333 -16.62 -44.82 -14.42
C ASN A 333 -17.90 -44.90 -15.27
N PRO A 334 -17.98 -45.86 -16.22
CA PRO A 334 -19.21 -46.08 -16.96
C PRO A 334 -20.40 -46.44 -16.07
N VAL A 335 -21.52 -45.78 -16.33
CA VAL A 335 -22.80 -46.06 -15.68
C VAL A 335 -23.65 -46.86 -16.66
N LYS A 336 -24.06 -48.06 -16.23
CA LYS A 336 -24.95 -48.92 -16.99
C LYS A 336 -26.41 -48.66 -16.62
N VAL A 337 -27.27 -48.58 -17.62
CA VAL A 337 -28.72 -48.63 -17.52
C VAL A 337 -29.20 -49.72 -18.47
N GLY A 338 -29.70 -50.83 -17.92
CA GLY A 338 -30.02 -52.00 -18.74
C GLY A 338 -30.18 -53.27 -17.93
N ARG A 339 -30.52 -54.37 -18.60
CA ARG A 339 -30.75 -55.68 -17.97
C ARG A 339 -29.62 -56.68 -18.22
N GLY A 340 -28.76 -56.47 -19.23
CA GLY A 340 -27.66 -57.39 -19.50
C GLY A 340 -26.68 -57.48 -18.32
N SER A 341 -25.77 -58.43 -18.36
CA SER A 341 -24.82 -58.69 -17.29
C SER A 341 -23.45 -58.02 -17.49
N ALA A 342 -23.09 -57.66 -18.72
CA ALA A 342 -21.76 -57.15 -19.06
C ALA A 342 -21.49 -55.75 -18.51
N THR A 343 -20.21 -55.46 -18.28
CA THR A 343 -19.71 -54.16 -17.82
C THR A 343 -18.81 -53.51 -18.89
N LEU A 344 -18.94 -52.20 -19.07
CA LEU A 344 -18.11 -51.43 -19.99
C LEU A 344 -16.80 -51.01 -19.31
N ARG A 345 -15.70 -51.14 -20.02
CA ARG A 345 -14.38 -50.62 -19.65
C ARG A 345 -13.91 -49.64 -20.70
N VAL A 346 -13.29 -48.55 -20.25
CA VAL A 346 -12.75 -47.50 -21.13
C VAL A 346 -11.23 -47.52 -21.03
N LEU A 347 -10.57 -47.48 -22.18
CA LEU A 347 -9.12 -47.47 -22.35
C LEU A 347 -8.68 -46.19 -23.07
N GLY A 348 -7.40 -45.85 -22.88
CA GLY A 348 -6.75 -44.73 -23.53
C GLY A 348 -6.72 -43.46 -22.69
N THR A 349 -6.29 -42.36 -23.30
CA THR A 349 -6.22 -41.03 -22.69
C THR A 349 -7.00 -40.09 -23.57
N PHE A 350 -8.00 -39.41 -23.00
CA PHE A 350 -8.83 -38.49 -23.74
C PHE A 350 -8.00 -37.27 -24.21
N ARG A 351 -8.08 -36.97 -25.50
CA ARG A 351 -7.36 -35.89 -26.18
C ARG A 351 -8.27 -34.77 -26.69
N GLY A 352 -9.55 -34.80 -26.33
CA GLY A 352 -10.50 -33.75 -26.70
C GLY A 352 -10.22 -32.44 -25.95
N ASP A 353 -10.65 -31.34 -26.54
CA ASP A 353 -10.49 -29.98 -26.01
C ASP A 353 -11.69 -29.48 -25.20
N HIS A 354 -12.75 -30.28 -25.08
CA HIS A 354 -13.92 -30.01 -24.25
C HIS A 354 -14.39 -31.31 -23.58
N ASP A 355 -15.11 -31.16 -22.47
CA ASP A 355 -15.72 -32.31 -21.80
C ASP A 355 -16.78 -32.94 -22.73
N LEU A 356 -16.71 -34.27 -22.90
CA LEU A 356 -17.63 -35.03 -23.77
C LEU A 356 -18.26 -36.18 -23.01
N THR A 357 -19.58 -36.33 -23.17
CA THR A 357 -20.31 -37.49 -22.65
C THR A 357 -20.56 -38.48 -23.77
N PHE A 358 -20.07 -39.70 -23.58
CA PHE A 358 -20.25 -40.82 -24.49
C PHE A 358 -21.41 -41.68 -24.03
N LEU A 359 -22.26 -42.05 -24.96
CA LEU A 359 -23.33 -43.04 -24.81
C LEU A 359 -23.06 -44.20 -25.76
N CYS A 360 -22.81 -45.38 -25.22
CA CYS A 360 -22.80 -46.63 -25.98
C CYS A 360 -24.13 -47.36 -25.72
N GLN A 361 -24.84 -47.75 -26.78
CA GLN A 361 -26.11 -48.46 -26.69
C GLN A 361 -26.04 -49.79 -27.44
N ALA A 362 -26.41 -50.88 -26.78
CA ALA A 362 -26.52 -52.21 -27.40
C ALA A 362 -27.67 -52.22 -28.42
N GLU A 363 -27.36 -52.67 -29.64
CA GLU A 363 -28.32 -52.78 -30.75
C GLU A 363 -28.92 -54.18 -30.84
N THR A 364 -28.17 -55.21 -30.41
CA THR A 364 -28.63 -56.59 -30.41
C THR A 364 -28.42 -57.24 -29.05
N THR A 365 -29.27 -58.21 -28.72
CA THR A 365 -29.08 -59.08 -27.55
C THR A 365 -28.07 -60.19 -27.89
N GLY A 366 -27.11 -60.47 -27.00
CA GLY A 366 -26.14 -61.55 -27.17
C GLY A 366 -24.91 -61.43 -26.26
N GLU A 367 -23.95 -62.31 -26.48
CA GLU A 367 -22.69 -62.36 -25.72
C GLU A 367 -21.64 -61.38 -26.28
N VAL A 368 -20.68 -60.97 -25.44
CA VAL A 368 -19.49 -60.23 -25.88
C VAL A 368 -18.78 -61.01 -26.99
N GLY A 369 -18.42 -60.32 -28.08
CA GLY A 369 -17.86 -60.87 -29.31
C GLY A 369 -18.89 -61.13 -30.41
N THR A 370 -20.19 -61.07 -30.10
CA THR A 370 -21.28 -61.30 -31.07
C THR A 370 -22.35 -60.21 -31.07
N ALA A 371 -22.69 -59.67 -29.89
CA ALA A 371 -23.61 -58.55 -29.77
C ALA A 371 -23.03 -57.29 -30.44
N THR A 372 -23.92 -56.46 -30.97
CA THR A 372 -23.56 -55.20 -31.63
C THR A 372 -24.02 -54.00 -30.82
N PHE A 373 -23.32 -52.88 -30.97
CA PHE A 373 -23.64 -51.62 -30.32
C PHE A 373 -23.39 -50.44 -31.28
N ARG A 374 -23.95 -49.30 -30.88
CA ARG A 374 -23.74 -47.99 -31.50
C ARG A 374 -23.35 -46.97 -30.44
N TRP A 375 -22.70 -45.89 -30.84
CA TRP A 375 -22.31 -44.86 -29.87
C TRP A 375 -22.57 -43.43 -30.33
N SER A 376 -22.74 -42.54 -29.36
CA SER A 376 -23.14 -41.15 -29.54
C SER A 376 -22.43 -40.24 -28.54
N THR A 377 -22.14 -39.01 -28.97
CA THR A 377 -21.69 -37.89 -28.11
C THR A 377 -22.80 -36.87 -27.86
N THR A 378 -23.98 -37.07 -28.45
CA THR A 378 -25.13 -36.16 -28.38
C THR A 378 -26.31 -36.82 -27.66
N GLY A 379 -26.03 -37.74 -26.73
CA GLY A 379 -27.06 -38.44 -25.96
C GLY A 379 -28.04 -39.27 -26.79
N GLY A 380 -27.62 -39.81 -27.94
CA GLY A 380 -28.44 -40.66 -28.80
C GLY A 380 -29.28 -39.92 -29.85
N GLN A 381 -29.19 -38.58 -29.94
CA GLN A 381 -29.83 -37.80 -31.02
C GLN A 381 -29.19 -38.08 -32.39
N SER A 382 -27.87 -38.28 -32.40
CA SER A 382 -27.10 -38.68 -33.58
C SER A 382 -26.11 -39.79 -33.19
N TRP A 383 -25.92 -40.75 -34.08
CA TRP A 383 -25.01 -41.87 -33.87
C TRP A 383 -23.75 -41.64 -34.69
N GLN A 384 -22.60 -41.72 -34.04
CA GLN A 384 -21.30 -41.52 -34.70
C GLN A 384 -20.97 -42.75 -35.54
N GLU A 385 -21.17 -43.94 -34.95
CA GLU A 385 -21.07 -45.23 -35.64
C GLU A 385 -22.10 -46.22 -35.09
N THR A 386 -22.49 -47.19 -35.92
CA THR A 386 -23.50 -48.22 -35.64
C THR A 386 -23.03 -49.58 -36.13
N GLY A 387 -23.59 -50.67 -35.61
CA GLY A 387 -23.29 -52.04 -36.00
C GLY A 387 -21.91 -52.53 -35.56
N LEU A 388 -21.30 -51.88 -34.55
CA LEU A 388 -19.99 -52.24 -34.03
C LEU A 388 -20.11 -53.47 -33.14
N ILE A 389 -19.19 -54.42 -33.26
CA ILE A 389 -19.20 -55.62 -32.41
C ILE A 389 -18.71 -55.24 -31.01
N ALA A 390 -19.45 -55.60 -29.96
CA ALA A 390 -19.04 -55.41 -28.58
C ALA A 390 -17.98 -56.46 -28.21
N THR A 391 -16.70 -56.10 -28.28
CA THR A 391 -15.56 -57.02 -28.10
C THR A 391 -14.98 -57.01 -26.69
N GLY A 392 -14.16 -58.03 -26.38
CA GLY A 392 -13.39 -58.13 -25.15
C GLY A 392 -12.07 -57.32 -25.17
N PRO A 393 -11.26 -57.42 -24.09
CA PRO A 393 -10.03 -56.63 -23.93
C PRO A 393 -8.97 -56.90 -25.01
N GLU A 394 -9.04 -58.03 -25.71
CA GLU A 394 -8.13 -58.41 -26.80
C GLU A 394 -8.28 -57.58 -28.08
N ALA A 395 -9.46 -56.99 -28.31
CA ALA A 395 -9.74 -56.18 -29.50
C ALA A 395 -10.63 -54.97 -29.19
N PRO A 396 -10.20 -54.01 -28.34
CA PRO A 396 -11.02 -52.88 -27.93
C PRO A 396 -11.48 -52.03 -29.13
N VAL A 397 -12.73 -51.58 -29.10
CA VAL A 397 -13.31 -50.76 -30.16
C VAL A 397 -12.90 -49.31 -29.96
N TYR A 398 -12.23 -48.73 -30.96
CA TYR A 398 -11.91 -47.31 -30.95
C TYR A 398 -13.19 -46.47 -31.10
N LEU A 399 -13.31 -45.42 -30.30
CA LEU A 399 -14.39 -44.44 -30.42
C LEU A 399 -13.85 -43.18 -31.12
N SER A 400 -13.41 -42.20 -30.36
CA SER A 400 -12.81 -40.97 -30.85
C SER A 400 -11.89 -40.36 -29.80
N GLN A 401 -11.10 -39.35 -30.18
CA GLN A 401 -10.28 -38.55 -29.26
C GLN A 401 -9.33 -39.38 -28.39
N GLY A 402 -8.83 -40.50 -28.92
CA GLY A 402 -7.87 -41.37 -28.25
C GLY A 402 -8.49 -42.35 -27.23
N LEU A 403 -9.82 -42.49 -27.22
CA LEU A 403 -10.53 -43.43 -26.36
C LEU A 403 -10.95 -44.69 -27.12
N SER A 404 -10.84 -45.82 -26.43
CA SER A 404 -11.37 -47.10 -26.88
C SER A 404 -12.20 -47.72 -25.75
N VAL A 405 -13.12 -48.62 -26.10
CA VAL A 405 -13.96 -49.33 -25.14
C VAL A 405 -13.95 -50.83 -25.40
N TYR A 406 -14.13 -51.60 -24.33
CA TYR A 406 -14.37 -53.04 -24.41
C TYR A 406 -15.35 -53.46 -23.31
N TRP A 407 -15.90 -54.67 -23.43
CA TRP A 407 -16.82 -55.22 -22.46
C TRP A 407 -16.22 -56.42 -21.73
N GLU A 408 -16.53 -56.54 -20.45
CA GLU A 408 -16.26 -57.74 -19.66
C GLU A 408 -17.57 -58.48 -19.43
N SER A 409 -17.62 -59.74 -19.85
CA SER A 409 -18.79 -60.61 -19.71
C SER A 409 -19.18 -60.82 -18.24
N GLY A 410 -20.48 -60.96 -18.01
CA GLY A 410 -21.07 -61.17 -16.69
C GLY A 410 -21.71 -62.54 -16.54
N LEU A 411 -22.59 -62.68 -15.54
CA LEU A 411 -23.42 -63.87 -15.37
C LEU A 411 -24.76 -63.68 -16.07
N GLY A 412 -25.05 -64.52 -17.07
CA GLY A 412 -26.24 -64.40 -17.93
C GLY A 412 -25.96 -63.56 -19.19
N GLU A 413 -26.99 -63.31 -20.01
CA GLU A 413 -26.84 -62.57 -21.28
C GLU A 413 -26.04 -61.26 -21.08
N ASP A 414 -24.89 -61.16 -21.73
CA ASP A 414 -23.97 -60.04 -21.54
C ASP A 414 -24.60 -58.68 -21.91
N LEU A 415 -25.12 -58.58 -23.12
CA LEU A 415 -25.79 -57.38 -23.62
C LEU A 415 -27.23 -57.71 -24.01
N ILE A 416 -28.17 -56.89 -23.54
CA ILE A 416 -29.56 -56.91 -23.99
C ILE A 416 -29.81 -55.67 -24.86
N SER A 417 -30.47 -55.85 -26.00
CA SER A 417 -30.83 -54.74 -26.90
C SER A 417 -31.49 -53.60 -26.12
N GLY A 418 -30.93 -52.40 -26.25
CA GLY A 418 -31.36 -51.22 -25.52
C GLY A 418 -30.56 -50.90 -24.25
N ASP A 419 -29.69 -51.80 -23.77
CA ASP A 419 -28.73 -51.50 -22.70
C ASP A 419 -27.89 -50.28 -23.07
N GLN A 420 -27.74 -49.36 -22.13
CA GLN A 420 -27.00 -48.11 -22.29
C GLN A 420 -25.84 -48.05 -21.30
N PHE A 421 -24.69 -47.60 -21.78
CA PHE A 421 -23.51 -47.33 -20.99
C PHE A 421 -23.10 -45.89 -21.24
N THR A 422 -23.08 -45.08 -20.17
CA THR A 422 -22.74 -43.66 -20.26
C THR A 422 -21.49 -43.36 -19.45
N PHE A 423 -20.54 -42.63 -20.02
CA PHE A 423 -19.39 -42.11 -19.30
C PHE A 423 -19.01 -40.73 -19.82
N THR A 424 -18.40 -39.90 -18.98
CA THR A 424 -17.93 -38.57 -19.35
C THR A 424 -16.41 -38.55 -19.36
N ALA A 425 -15.84 -38.15 -20.49
CA ALA A 425 -14.44 -37.83 -20.63
C ALA A 425 -14.25 -36.32 -20.38
N LYS A 426 -13.57 -36.00 -19.28
CA LYS A 426 -13.21 -34.64 -18.90
C LYS A 426 -11.89 -34.26 -19.57
N ALA A 427 -11.89 -33.17 -20.31
CA ALA A 427 -10.71 -32.60 -20.94
C ALA A 427 -9.67 -32.17 -19.88
N PRO A 428 -8.37 -32.12 -20.23
CA PRO A 428 -7.34 -31.61 -19.32
C PRO A 428 -7.65 -30.15 -18.97
N ARG A 429 -7.35 -29.77 -17.73
CA ARG A 429 -7.57 -28.40 -17.24
C ARG A 429 -6.22 -27.79 -16.86
N TYR A 430 -5.99 -26.58 -17.33
CA TYR A 430 -4.78 -25.83 -17.10
C TYR A 430 -5.14 -24.63 -16.23
N ARG A 431 -4.61 -24.59 -15.02
CA ARG A 431 -4.79 -23.45 -14.12
C ARG A 431 -3.63 -22.50 -14.32
N TYR A 432 -3.93 -21.31 -14.82
CA TYR A 432 -2.99 -20.20 -14.90
C TYR A 432 -3.30 -19.18 -13.81
N ARG A 433 -2.31 -18.34 -13.48
CA ARG A 433 -2.48 -17.23 -12.55
C ARG A 433 -1.92 -15.94 -13.15
N VAL A 434 -2.71 -14.88 -13.06
CA VAL A 434 -2.27 -13.51 -13.28
C VAL A 434 -1.96 -12.90 -11.92
N PHE A 435 -0.71 -12.53 -11.68
CA PHE A 435 -0.29 -11.95 -10.41
C PHE A 435 -0.81 -10.53 -10.24
N GLY A 436 -1.15 -10.17 -8.99
CA GLY A 436 -1.62 -8.83 -8.65
C GLY A 436 -3.10 -8.69 -8.27
N ALA A 437 -3.81 -9.81 -8.18
CA ALA A 437 -5.17 -9.85 -7.66
C ALA A 437 -5.23 -9.32 -6.19
N PRO A 438 -6.39 -8.85 -5.70
CA PRO A 438 -7.68 -8.79 -6.39
C PRO A 438 -7.71 -7.73 -7.51
N PHE A 439 -8.41 -8.04 -8.60
CA PHE A 439 -8.66 -7.12 -9.71
C PHE A 439 -10.11 -6.64 -9.67
N ALA A 440 -10.36 -5.40 -10.11
CA ALA A 440 -11.73 -4.94 -10.34
C ALA A 440 -12.44 -5.77 -11.42
N ALA A 441 -11.71 -6.18 -12.47
CA ALA A 441 -12.24 -7.10 -13.49
C ALA A 441 -11.13 -7.78 -14.32
N ILE A 442 -11.43 -8.98 -14.82
CA ILE A 442 -10.71 -9.61 -15.94
C ILE A 442 -11.62 -9.49 -17.16
N THR A 443 -11.27 -8.60 -18.08
CA THR A 443 -12.16 -8.16 -19.18
C THR A 443 -12.03 -8.99 -20.44
N THR A 444 -10.89 -9.64 -20.66
CA THR A 444 -10.64 -10.49 -21.83
C THR A 444 -9.51 -11.45 -21.50
N VAL A 445 -9.63 -12.72 -21.93
CA VAL A 445 -8.53 -13.69 -21.90
C VAL A 445 -8.08 -13.98 -23.33
N TYR A 446 -6.78 -14.13 -23.51
CA TYR A 446 -6.14 -14.42 -24.79
C TYR A 446 -5.37 -15.73 -24.69
N LEU A 447 -5.65 -16.65 -25.60
CA LEU A 447 -4.91 -17.89 -25.78
C LEU A 447 -4.10 -17.78 -27.06
N ASN A 448 -2.77 -17.82 -26.99
CA ASN A 448 -1.87 -17.60 -28.12
C ASN A 448 -2.21 -16.31 -28.91
N ASP A 449 -2.43 -15.21 -28.18
CA ASP A 449 -2.83 -13.89 -28.71
C ASP A 449 -4.24 -13.76 -29.31
N GLU A 450 -5.03 -14.84 -29.33
CA GLU A 450 -6.42 -14.81 -29.77
C GLU A 450 -7.37 -14.63 -28.59
N ALA A 451 -8.23 -13.60 -28.65
CA ALA A 451 -9.21 -13.33 -27.61
C ALA A 451 -10.30 -14.40 -27.60
N THR A 452 -10.53 -15.04 -26.45
CA THR A 452 -11.57 -16.05 -26.30
C THR A 452 -12.08 -16.15 -24.86
N TRP A 453 -13.33 -16.58 -24.73
CA TRP A 453 -13.96 -16.98 -23.47
C TRP A 453 -14.40 -18.44 -23.49
N GLU A 454 -14.28 -19.12 -24.62
CA GLU A 454 -14.68 -20.50 -24.77
C GLU A 454 -13.72 -21.41 -23.99
N GLY A 455 -14.27 -22.22 -23.07
CA GLY A 455 -13.47 -23.09 -22.21
C GLY A 455 -12.60 -22.36 -21.19
N VAL A 456 -12.88 -21.08 -20.90
CA VAL A 456 -12.12 -20.28 -19.92
C VAL A 456 -13.02 -19.81 -18.78
N VAL A 457 -12.60 -20.05 -17.55
CA VAL A 457 -13.20 -19.46 -16.34
C VAL A 457 -12.15 -18.57 -15.69
N ALA A 458 -12.49 -17.30 -15.44
CA ALA A 458 -11.59 -16.34 -14.82
C ALA A 458 -12.14 -15.88 -13.46
N ASN A 459 -11.30 -15.89 -12.43
CA ASN A 459 -11.62 -15.34 -11.12
C ASN A 459 -10.82 -14.04 -10.88
N PRO A 460 -11.46 -12.85 -10.87
CA PRO A 460 -10.76 -11.59 -10.64
C PRO A 460 -10.24 -11.42 -9.21
N GLU A 461 -10.84 -12.08 -8.21
CA GLU A 461 -10.41 -11.97 -6.81
C GLU A 461 -9.08 -12.66 -6.56
N THR A 462 -8.87 -13.83 -7.19
CA THR A 462 -7.62 -14.60 -7.04
C THR A 462 -6.65 -14.45 -8.21
N GLY A 463 -7.13 -13.92 -9.35
CA GLY A 463 -6.38 -13.86 -10.59
C GLY A 463 -6.21 -15.21 -11.28
N ASP A 464 -6.91 -16.25 -10.83
CA ASP A 464 -6.83 -17.58 -11.42
C ASP A 464 -7.65 -17.65 -12.72
N LEU A 465 -7.06 -18.29 -13.74
CA LEU A 465 -7.68 -18.60 -15.01
C LEU A 465 -7.67 -20.12 -15.21
N LEU A 466 -8.83 -20.74 -15.34
CA LEU A 466 -8.98 -22.15 -15.66
C LEU A 466 -9.26 -22.29 -17.16
N VAL A 467 -8.34 -22.89 -17.90
CA VAL A 467 -8.47 -23.15 -19.34
C VAL A 467 -8.68 -24.64 -19.56
N VAL A 468 -9.74 -25.00 -20.30
CA VAL A 468 -10.08 -26.38 -20.62
C VAL A 468 -9.50 -26.77 -21.99
N GLY A 469 -8.93 -27.97 -22.08
CA GLY A 469 -8.61 -28.65 -23.33
C GLY A 469 -7.27 -28.30 -23.96
N ARG A 470 -6.91 -27.02 -24.04
CA ARG A 470 -5.71 -26.58 -24.78
C ARG A 470 -4.68 -25.94 -23.86
N SER A 471 -3.44 -26.43 -23.95
CA SER A 471 -2.28 -25.70 -23.46
C SER A 471 -1.99 -24.53 -24.41
N ALA A 472 -1.76 -23.34 -23.88
CA ALA A 472 -1.53 -22.15 -24.66
C ALA A 472 -0.67 -21.16 -23.87
N GLN A 473 -0.08 -20.20 -24.57
CA GLN A 473 0.38 -18.99 -23.91
C GLN A 473 -0.85 -18.17 -23.51
N VAL A 474 -1.03 -17.96 -22.21
CA VAL A 474 -2.20 -17.25 -21.69
C VAL A 474 -1.81 -15.84 -21.27
N SER A 475 -2.61 -14.87 -21.69
CA SER A 475 -2.57 -13.51 -21.17
C SER A 475 -3.99 -13.00 -20.94
N ALA A 476 -4.17 -12.02 -20.08
CA ALA A 476 -5.45 -11.44 -19.79
C ALA A 476 -5.38 -9.92 -19.79
N ARG A 477 -6.44 -9.27 -20.28
CA ARG A 477 -6.66 -7.85 -20.07
C ARG A 477 -7.37 -7.66 -18.74
N VAL A 478 -6.68 -7.03 -17.80
CA VAL A 478 -7.15 -6.83 -16.44
C VAL A 478 -7.37 -5.35 -16.18
N LYS A 479 -8.35 -5.06 -15.32
CA LYS A 479 -8.57 -3.75 -14.72
C LYS A 479 -8.22 -3.89 -13.24
N LYS A 480 -7.14 -3.26 -12.80
CA LYS A 480 -6.75 -3.31 -11.38
C LYS A 480 -7.73 -2.52 -10.53
N ASP A 481 -7.98 -1.26 -10.90
CA ASP A 481 -8.82 -0.31 -10.19
C ASP A 481 -9.38 0.75 -11.16
N ASN A 482 -10.02 1.78 -10.60
CA ASN A 482 -10.54 2.92 -11.37
C ASN A 482 -9.49 4.04 -11.57
N THR A 483 -8.31 3.92 -10.97
CA THR A 483 -7.23 4.90 -11.08
C THR A 483 -6.54 4.74 -12.43
N THR A 484 -6.97 5.55 -13.39
CA THR A 484 -6.52 5.45 -14.79
C THR A 484 -5.81 6.69 -15.27
N HIS A 485 -5.98 7.83 -14.58
CA HIS A 485 -5.36 9.08 -15.00
C HIS A 485 -3.86 9.07 -14.68
N PRO A 486 -2.96 9.43 -15.61
CA PRO A 486 -1.51 9.38 -15.39
C PRO A 486 -1.03 10.13 -14.15
N VAL A 487 -1.60 11.31 -13.87
CA VAL A 487 -1.24 12.11 -12.69
C VAL A 487 -1.55 11.38 -11.39
N ASP A 488 -2.72 10.73 -11.29
CA ASP A 488 -3.11 9.97 -10.10
C ASP A 488 -2.20 8.74 -9.94
N ILE A 489 -1.83 8.09 -11.05
CA ILE A 489 -0.90 6.96 -11.04
C ILE A 489 0.51 7.38 -10.62
N ILE A 490 1.00 8.53 -11.08
CA ILE A 490 2.29 9.10 -10.66
C ILE A 490 2.26 9.46 -9.18
N GLU A 491 1.16 10.07 -8.70
CA GLU A 491 0.96 10.38 -7.29
C GLU A 491 1.00 9.11 -6.43
N ASP A 492 0.23 8.08 -6.78
CA ASP A 492 0.22 6.79 -6.07
C ASP A 492 1.61 6.15 -6.05
N LEU A 493 2.36 6.23 -7.15
CA LEU A 493 3.72 5.72 -7.25
C LEU A 493 4.67 6.47 -6.30
N LEU A 494 4.58 7.80 -6.27
CA LEU A 494 5.38 8.62 -5.36
C LEU A 494 5.02 8.34 -3.90
N ILE A 495 3.74 8.17 -3.58
CA ILE A 495 3.27 7.78 -2.25
C ILE A 495 3.84 6.40 -1.86
N GLU A 496 3.80 5.43 -2.76
CA GLU A 496 4.32 4.06 -2.53
C GLU A 496 5.80 4.07 -2.12
N VAL A 497 6.62 4.95 -2.70
CA VAL A 497 8.04 5.10 -2.32
C VAL A 497 8.28 6.10 -1.17
N GLY A 498 7.21 6.60 -0.55
CA GLY A 498 7.29 7.51 0.60
C GLY A 498 7.58 8.97 0.25
N LEU A 499 7.33 9.39 -0.99
CA LEU A 499 7.48 10.77 -1.48
C LEU A 499 6.16 11.56 -1.50
N GLY A 500 5.09 11.05 -0.90
CA GLY A 500 3.78 11.72 -0.87
C GLY A 500 3.81 13.12 -0.25
N GLY A 501 4.70 13.36 0.72
CA GLY A 501 4.90 14.67 1.34
C GLY A 501 5.67 15.67 0.47
N ALA A 502 6.40 15.20 -0.54
CA ALA A 502 7.13 16.03 -1.49
C ALA A 502 6.23 16.49 -2.66
N ILE A 503 5.00 15.99 -2.78
CA ILE A 503 4.13 16.30 -3.94
C ILE A 503 3.60 17.73 -3.83
N HIS A 504 3.92 18.57 -4.83
CA HIS A 504 3.34 19.90 -4.95
C HIS A 504 1.90 19.81 -5.48
N ARG A 505 0.95 19.80 -4.54
CA ARG A 505 -0.49 19.53 -4.75
C ARG A 505 -1.12 20.36 -5.86
N ASP A 506 -0.84 21.66 -5.92
CA ASP A 506 -1.43 22.55 -6.91
C ASP A 506 -0.97 22.23 -8.34
N SER A 507 0.29 21.81 -8.51
CA SER A 507 0.80 21.43 -9.83
C SER A 507 0.17 20.13 -10.34
N PHE A 508 -0.04 19.15 -9.45
CA PHE A 508 -0.71 17.89 -9.77
C PHE A 508 -2.18 18.13 -10.09
N ALA A 509 -2.88 18.91 -9.27
CA ALA A 509 -4.28 19.29 -9.52
C ALA A 509 -4.44 20.03 -10.87
N LEU A 510 -3.55 20.97 -11.17
CA LEU A 510 -3.56 21.68 -12.44
C LEU A 510 -3.28 20.74 -13.63
N ALA A 511 -2.23 19.91 -13.55
CA ALA A 511 -1.92 18.97 -14.62
C ALA A 511 -3.09 18.01 -14.91
N ARG A 512 -3.77 17.55 -13.87
CA ARG A 512 -4.96 16.68 -13.99
C ARG A 512 -6.14 17.39 -14.67
N THR A 513 -6.43 18.63 -14.29
CA THR A 513 -7.55 19.39 -14.89
C THR A 513 -7.30 19.73 -16.36
N LEU A 514 -6.03 19.84 -16.77
CA LEU A 514 -5.65 20.10 -18.16
C LEU A 514 -5.72 18.86 -19.08
N THR A 515 -5.76 17.64 -18.53
CA THR A 515 -5.74 16.39 -19.32
C THR A 515 -6.84 15.39 -18.92
N PRO A 516 -8.12 15.79 -18.78
CA PRO A 516 -9.15 14.96 -18.13
C PRO A 516 -9.39 13.60 -18.81
N GLU A 517 -9.18 13.51 -20.12
CA GLU A 517 -9.42 12.31 -20.94
C GLU A 517 -8.20 11.39 -21.06
N TYR A 518 -7.08 11.70 -20.41
CA TYR A 518 -5.88 10.86 -20.47
C TYR A 518 -6.05 9.66 -19.55
N HIS A 519 -5.97 8.46 -20.15
CA HIS A 519 -6.05 7.20 -19.42
C HIS A 519 -4.90 6.27 -19.81
N ILE A 520 -4.22 5.72 -18.80
CA ILE A 520 -3.22 4.68 -18.96
C ILE A 520 -3.49 3.56 -17.94
N GLY A 521 -2.88 2.40 -18.17
CA GLY A 521 -2.68 1.43 -17.11
C GLY A 521 -1.24 0.98 -17.08
N VAL A 522 -0.77 0.65 -15.90
CA VAL A 522 0.63 0.32 -15.64
C VAL A 522 0.72 -0.97 -14.85
N CYS A 523 1.80 -1.71 -15.10
CA CYS A 523 2.21 -2.88 -14.33
C CYS A 523 3.73 -2.85 -14.25
N PHE A 524 4.26 -2.56 -13.07
CA PHE A 524 5.69 -2.53 -12.80
C PHE A 524 6.04 -3.61 -11.79
N GLU A 525 7.03 -4.42 -12.13
CA GLU A 525 7.47 -5.52 -11.27
C GLU A 525 8.98 -5.48 -11.10
N ASN A 526 9.40 -5.27 -9.86
CA ASN A 526 10.80 -5.24 -9.45
C ASN A 526 11.63 -4.18 -10.20
N VAL A 527 11.01 -3.04 -10.53
CA VAL A 527 11.62 -1.92 -11.29
C VAL A 527 11.83 -0.71 -10.37
N PRO A 528 12.96 0.02 -10.43
CA PRO A 528 13.12 1.27 -9.68
C PRO A 528 12.02 2.29 -10.01
N ALA A 529 11.53 3.01 -9.01
CA ALA A 529 10.49 4.03 -9.20
C ALA A 529 10.87 5.11 -10.22
N SER A 530 12.14 5.53 -10.25
CA SER A 530 12.68 6.44 -11.27
C SER A 530 12.52 5.91 -12.70
N GLN A 531 12.71 4.61 -12.90
CA GLN A 531 12.52 3.98 -14.21
C GLN A 531 11.03 3.86 -14.53
N ALA A 532 10.18 3.47 -13.57
CA ALA A 532 8.73 3.42 -13.76
C ALA A 532 8.14 4.79 -14.13
N LEU A 533 8.53 5.85 -13.42
CA LEU A 533 8.16 7.23 -13.76
C LEU A 533 8.60 7.60 -15.18
N ARG A 534 9.85 7.28 -15.55
CA ARG A 534 10.35 7.52 -16.91
C ARG A 534 9.49 6.84 -17.97
N GLU A 535 9.11 5.58 -17.77
CA GLU A 535 8.28 4.85 -18.73
C GLU A 535 6.88 5.47 -18.87
N ILE A 536 6.29 5.99 -17.78
CA ILE A 536 5.03 6.75 -17.83
C ILE A 536 5.24 8.05 -18.59
N LEU A 537 6.22 8.86 -18.20
CA LEU A 537 6.49 10.17 -18.79
C LEU A 537 6.87 10.09 -20.27
N GLN A 538 7.56 9.03 -20.70
CA GLN A 538 7.88 8.81 -22.13
C GLN A 538 6.64 8.51 -23.00
N ARG A 539 5.57 7.98 -22.40
CA ARG A 539 4.33 7.62 -23.10
C ARG A 539 3.22 8.65 -22.91
N THR A 540 3.48 9.67 -22.10
CA THR A 540 2.52 10.71 -21.77
C THR A 540 3.13 12.08 -22.05
N LEU A 541 2.32 13.13 -22.09
CA LEU A 541 2.79 14.48 -22.35
C LEU A 541 2.94 15.24 -21.03
N PHE A 542 3.75 14.70 -20.10
CA PHE A 542 4.04 15.34 -18.82
C PHE A 542 5.54 15.56 -18.65
N ASP A 543 5.87 16.66 -17.99
CA ASP A 543 7.19 16.94 -17.47
C ASP A 543 7.16 16.90 -15.95
N LEU A 544 8.18 16.29 -15.34
CA LEU A 544 8.30 16.09 -13.90
C LEU A 544 9.68 16.55 -13.44
N TRP A 545 9.72 17.47 -12.48
CA TRP A 545 10.97 18.00 -11.95
C TRP A 545 10.89 18.20 -10.43
N VAL A 546 12.06 18.38 -9.82
CA VAL A 546 12.19 18.70 -8.40
C VAL A 546 12.58 20.15 -8.26
N ASP A 547 11.88 20.88 -7.39
CA ASP A 547 12.09 22.30 -7.11
C ASP A 547 11.93 22.54 -5.60
N PHE A 548 12.99 22.99 -4.93
CA PHE A 548 13.03 23.21 -3.46
C PHE A 548 12.52 22.04 -2.60
N GLY A 549 12.86 20.79 -2.98
CA GLY A 549 12.41 19.59 -2.26
C GLY A 549 10.97 19.17 -2.59
N GLU A 550 10.28 19.90 -3.46
CA GLU A 550 8.97 19.54 -3.97
C GLU A 550 9.06 18.93 -5.37
N ILE A 551 8.28 17.88 -5.61
CA ILE A 551 8.08 17.26 -6.90
C ILE A 551 6.91 17.96 -7.58
N LYS A 552 7.20 18.58 -8.72
CA LYS A 552 6.25 19.33 -9.54
C LYS A 552 6.03 18.62 -10.86
N ILE A 553 4.82 18.75 -11.39
CA ILE A 553 4.42 18.19 -12.68
C ILE A 553 3.79 19.26 -13.56
N ARG A 554 3.97 19.15 -14.87
CA ARG A 554 3.34 20.01 -15.86
C ARG A 554 2.87 19.19 -17.04
N ALA A 555 1.64 19.42 -17.48
CA ALA A 555 1.12 18.90 -18.74
C ALA A 555 1.66 19.71 -19.93
N TYR A 556 2.10 19.03 -20.98
CA TYR A 556 2.48 19.63 -22.26
C TYR A 556 1.28 19.56 -23.21
N LEU A 557 0.70 20.72 -23.52
CA LEU A 557 -0.53 20.82 -24.32
C LEU A 557 -0.28 21.10 -25.82
N GLY A 558 1.00 21.14 -26.25
CA GLY A 558 1.40 21.59 -27.58
C GLY A 558 1.98 22.99 -27.53
#